data_AF-A0A7V5PAI3-F1
#
_entry.id   AF-A0A7V5PAI3-F1
#
_cell.length_a   1.000
_cell.length_b   1.000
_cell.length_c   1.000
_cell.angle_alpha   90.00
_cell.angle_beta   90.00
_cell.angle_gamma   90.00
#
_symmetry.space_group_name_H-M   'P 1'
#
loop_
_entity.id
_entity.type
_entity.pdbx_description
1 polymer ?
#
loop_
_entity_poly.entity_id
_entity_poly.type
_entity_poly.pdbx_seq_one_letter_code
_entity_poly.pdbx_strand_id
1 'polypeptide(L)'
;MRLSNIILTATLTLSLPACAAPVATTPGIRPQASPTAVAEATPQQAGALSESPLTSPISPLSLTAAESLALDSGRSVSVLAAYPIAEATARRWAPDARFLGIEPSSKIAAALSGQVTRAGWFFHFGRAQDKLEYYVQIVDGEVGLVAEAQAATASPAIAIAAIKVDSTRARDIYAGVATTPIHDARLDYALTVVDGRSTPVWYVYDLDRGESPAAMIDATTGELIGMH
;
A
#
# COMPACT_ATOMS: atom_id res chain seq x y z
N MET A 1 34.20 40.03 -13.31
CA MET A 1 33.71 40.60 -12.02
C MET A 1 33.29 39.43 -11.14
N ARG A 2 33.91 39.31 -9.96
CA ARG A 2 33.68 38.27 -8.94
C ARG A 2 32.87 38.90 -7.80
N LEU A 3 31.76 38.28 -7.38
CA LEU A 3 31.06 38.53 -6.10
C LEU A 3 30.38 37.20 -5.74
N SER A 4 30.93 36.37 -4.85
CA SER A 4 31.02 36.44 -3.37
C SER A 4 29.90 35.64 -2.69
N ASN A 5 30.34 34.55 -2.07
CA ASN A 5 29.61 33.62 -1.20
C ASN A 5 29.00 34.31 0.02
N ILE A 6 27.83 33.86 0.46
CA ILE A 6 27.42 33.91 1.88
C ILE A 6 26.83 32.55 2.25
N ILE A 7 27.58 31.80 3.07
CA ILE A 7 27.15 30.59 3.78
C ILE A 7 26.70 31.05 5.16
N LEU A 8 25.44 30.79 5.52
CA LEU A 8 24.93 31.05 6.88
C LEU A 8 24.74 29.69 7.59
N THR A 9 25.71 29.34 8.43
CA THR A 9 25.66 28.17 9.31
C THR A 9 25.07 28.60 10.64
N ALA A 10 23.86 28.13 10.99
CA ALA A 10 23.27 28.34 12.31
C ALA A 10 23.30 27.03 13.10
N THR A 11 24.33 26.86 13.92
CA THR A 11 24.41 25.86 14.98
C THR A 11 23.66 26.37 16.20
N LEU A 12 22.58 25.68 16.60
CA LEU A 12 21.94 25.88 17.90
C LEU A 12 22.04 24.59 18.72
N THR A 13 22.98 24.58 19.66
CA THR A 13 23.16 23.58 20.72
C THR A 13 22.69 24.18 22.04
N LEU A 14 21.73 23.56 22.73
CA LEU A 14 21.48 23.82 24.15
C LEU A 14 20.87 22.61 24.88
N SER A 15 21.78 21.88 25.52
CA SER A 15 21.80 21.27 26.87
C SER A 15 20.52 21.01 27.71
N LEU A 16 20.53 19.80 28.27
CA LEU A 16 19.71 19.15 29.32
C LEU A 16 19.51 19.95 30.62
N PRO A 17 18.54 19.53 31.46
CA PRO A 17 18.96 18.95 32.74
C PRO A 17 18.26 17.65 33.12
N ALA A 18 19.05 16.79 33.76
CA ALA A 18 18.64 15.59 34.48
C ALA A 18 17.95 15.96 35.81
N CYS A 19 16.87 15.26 36.16
CA CYS A 19 16.32 15.27 37.51
C CYS A 19 16.17 13.83 37.99
N ALA A 20 17.05 13.44 38.90
CA ALA A 20 16.97 12.23 39.71
C ALA A 20 16.49 12.61 41.11
N ALA A 21 15.56 11.85 41.69
CA ALA A 21 15.31 11.75 43.13
C ALA A 21 14.40 10.52 43.41
N PRO A 22 14.22 10.06 44.67
CA PRO A 22 15.02 8.99 45.25
C PRO A 22 14.19 7.76 45.71
N VAL A 23 14.94 6.73 46.08
CA VAL A 23 14.52 5.46 46.69
C VAL A 23 13.75 5.68 47.99
N ALA A 24 12.60 5.01 48.12
CA ALA A 24 11.94 4.76 49.40
C ALA A 24 11.86 3.26 49.66
N THR A 25 12.65 2.80 50.62
CA THR A 25 12.66 1.46 51.19
C THR A 25 11.64 1.41 52.33
N THR A 26 10.68 0.49 52.28
CA THR A 26 9.89 0.12 53.47
C THR A 26 9.68 -1.41 53.53
N PRO A 27 9.78 -2.06 54.71
CA PRO A 27 9.90 -3.50 54.85
C PRO A 27 8.57 -4.22 55.10
N GLY A 28 8.43 -5.39 54.47
CA GLY A 28 8.00 -6.66 55.07
C GLY A 28 6.58 -6.80 55.63
N ILE A 29 5.73 -7.56 54.92
CA ILE A 29 4.79 -8.52 55.52
C ILE A 29 4.76 -9.82 54.68
N ARG A 30 4.69 -10.94 55.42
CA ARG A 30 4.76 -12.36 55.08
C ARG A 30 3.76 -12.87 54.02
N PRO A 31 3.98 -14.10 53.50
CA PRO A 31 3.28 -14.68 52.37
C PRO A 31 1.97 -15.37 52.77
N GLN A 32 0.99 -15.29 51.87
CA GLN A 32 -0.17 -16.17 51.85
C GLN A 32 -0.23 -16.82 50.47
N ALA A 33 0.20 -18.07 50.39
CA ALA A 33 0.06 -18.89 49.18
C ALA A 33 -1.41 -19.34 49.08
N SER A 34 -2.12 -18.79 48.09
CA SER A 34 -3.34 -19.39 47.58
C SER A 34 -2.98 -20.24 46.36
N PRO A 35 -3.43 -21.50 46.26
CA PRO A 35 -3.24 -22.29 45.05
C PRO A 35 -4.18 -21.76 43.96
N THR A 36 -3.65 -20.94 43.05
CA THR A 36 -4.33 -20.65 41.79
C THR A 36 -4.08 -21.82 40.86
N ALA A 37 -5.18 -22.50 40.50
CA ALA A 37 -5.20 -23.52 39.48
C ALA A 37 -4.52 -23.01 38.20
N VAL A 38 -3.49 -23.73 37.77
CA VAL A 38 -2.91 -23.56 36.44
C VAL A 38 -3.95 -24.05 35.46
N ALA A 39 -4.77 -23.13 34.96
CA ALA A 39 -5.48 -23.36 33.71
C ALA A 39 -4.41 -23.41 32.62
N GLU A 40 -4.10 -24.62 32.19
CA GLU A 40 -3.32 -24.91 31.01
C GLU A 40 -3.99 -24.21 29.83
N ALA A 41 -3.45 -23.05 29.45
CA ALA A 41 -3.86 -22.35 28.25
C ALA A 41 -3.40 -23.21 27.07
N THR A 42 -4.33 -23.99 26.53
CA THR A 42 -4.19 -24.61 25.21
C THR A 42 -3.67 -23.54 24.25
N PRO A 43 -2.54 -23.75 23.56
CA PRO A 43 -2.10 -22.83 22.54
C PRO A 43 -3.22 -22.74 21.49
N GLN A 44 -3.89 -21.60 21.46
CA GLN A 44 -4.82 -21.28 20.39
C GLN A 44 -3.95 -21.11 19.14
N GLN A 45 -3.89 -22.20 18.39
CA GLN A 45 -3.22 -22.30 17.10
C GLN A 45 -3.70 -21.13 16.24
N ALA A 46 -2.79 -20.17 15.99
CA ALA A 46 -3.03 -19.07 15.08
C ALA A 46 -3.59 -19.66 13.79
N GLY A 47 -4.81 -19.24 13.42
CA GLY A 47 -5.49 -19.73 12.24
C GLY A 47 -4.54 -19.67 11.06
N ALA A 48 -4.31 -20.83 10.45
CA ALA A 48 -3.62 -20.89 9.17
C ALA A 48 -4.38 -19.98 8.21
N LEU A 49 -3.74 -18.90 7.78
CA LEU A 49 -4.22 -18.09 6.66
C LEU A 49 -4.49 -19.08 5.53
N SER A 50 -5.74 -19.13 5.08
CA SER A 50 -6.14 -20.00 3.97
C SER A 50 -5.43 -19.48 2.72
N GLU A 51 -4.28 -20.07 2.41
CA GLU A 51 -3.53 -19.77 1.19
C GLU A 51 -4.42 -20.18 0.02
N SER A 52 -5.07 -19.20 -0.61
CA SER A 52 -5.77 -19.43 -1.87
C SER A 52 -4.78 -20.02 -2.87
N PRO A 53 -5.19 -21.04 -3.66
CA PRO A 53 -4.30 -21.71 -4.59
C PRO A 53 -3.70 -20.69 -5.58
N LEU A 54 -2.37 -20.70 -5.69
CA LEU A 54 -1.62 -19.96 -6.69
C LEU A 54 -2.20 -20.28 -8.08
N THR A 55 -2.84 -19.28 -8.68
CA THR A 55 -3.38 -19.43 -10.03
C THR A 55 -2.20 -19.25 -10.99
N SER A 56 -1.98 -20.25 -11.86
CA SER A 56 -0.89 -20.28 -12.86
C SER A 56 -0.81 -19.00 -13.70
N PRO A 57 0.37 -18.65 -14.26
CA PRO A 57 0.59 -17.38 -14.92
C PRO A 57 -0.45 -17.13 -16.01
N ILE A 58 -1.24 -16.09 -15.80
CA ILE A 58 -2.25 -15.67 -16.76
C ILE A 58 -1.50 -14.94 -17.88
N SER A 59 -1.72 -15.37 -19.13
CA SER A 59 -1.34 -14.64 -20.36
C SER A 59 -1.81 -13.18 -20.27
N PRO A 60 -1.17 -12.21 -20.97
CA PRO A 60 -1.29 -10.78 -20.63
C PRO A 60 -2.73 -10.39 -20.32
N LEU A 61 -2.94 -9.90 -19.10
CA LEU A 61 -4.25 -9.55 -18.58
C LEU A 61 -4.88 -8.53 -19.55
N SER A 62 -6.00 -8.88 -20.17
CA SER A 62 -6.80 -7.93 -20.94
C SER A 62 -7.62 -7.12 -19.95
N LEU A 63 -7.15 -5.89 -19.69
CA LEU A 63 -7.64 -5.04 -18.61
C LEU A 63 -8.85 -4.19 -19.08
N THR A 64 -10.01 -4.82 -19.26
CA THR A 64 -11.29 -4.10 -19.44
C THR A 64 -11.94 -3.90 -18.06
N ALA A 65 -12.59 -2.77 -17.78
CA ALA A 65 -13.15 -2.54 -16.44
C ALA A 65 -14.35 -3.47 -16.14
N ALA A 66 -14.36 -4.10 -14.96
CA ALA A 66 -15.55 -4.84 -14.49
C ALA A 66 -16.65 -3.87 -14.03
N GLU A 67 -17.84 -3.92 -14.66
CA GLU A 67 -18.95 -2.99 -14.35
C GLU A 67 -19.56 -3.16 -12.95
N SER A 68 -19.40 -4.33 -12.30
CA SER A 68 -20.19 -4.70 -11.11
C SER A 68 -19.46 -4.69 -9.77
N LEU A 69 -18.17 -4.32 -9.71
CA LEU A 69 -17.41 -4.33 -8.47
C LEU A 69 -17.48 -2.97 -7.78
N ALA A 70 -18.05 -2.90 -6.58
CA ALA A 70 -18.01 -1.69 -5.76
C ALA A 70 -16.56 -1.42 -5.32
N LEU A 71 -15.96 -0.34 -5.81
CA LEU A 71 -14.52 -0.08 -5.69
C LEU A 71 -14.08 0.50 -4.34
N ASP A 72 -15.03 0.91 -3.51
CA ASP A 72 -14.81 1.24 -2.10
C ASP A 72 -14.80 -0.02 -1.21
N SER A 73 -15.26 -1.17 -1.73
CA SER A 73 -15.29 -2.42 -0.98
C SER A 73 -13.87 -2.92 -0.67
N GLY A 74 -13.58 -3.12 0.61
CA GLY A 74 -12.29 -3.69 1.02
C GLY A 74 -11.13 -2.69 1.11
N ARG A 75 -11.39 -1.39 0.94
CA ARG A 75 -10.38 -0.32 1.02
C ARG A 75 -10.51 0.51 2.31
N SER A 76 -10.84 -0.14 3.43
CA SER A 76 -10.95 0.55 4.73
C SER A 76 -9.62 1.07 5.30
N VAL A 77 -8.49 0.56 4.79
CA VAL A 77 -7.15 1.07 5.09
C VAL A 77 -6.53 1.69 3.84
N SER A 78 -5.60 2.62 4.01
CA SER A 78 -4.88 3.25 2.89
C SER A 78 -3.83 2.32 2.28
N VAL A 79 -3.27 2.71 1.13
CA VAL A 79 -2.24 1.92 0.45
C VAL A 79 -0.97 1.82 1.28
N LEU A 80 -0.47 2.92 1.86
CA LEU A 80 0.73 2.86 2.69
C LEU A 80 0.51 2.06 3.98
N ALA A 81 -0.70 2.06 4.54
CA ALA A 81 -1.05 1.23 5.69
C ALA A 81 -1.09 -0.27 5.35
N ALA A 82 -1.58 -0.63 4.16
CA ALA A 82 -1.65 -2.01 3.70
C ALA A 82 -0.30 -2.58 3.20
N TYR A 83 0.62 -1.71 2.76
CA TYR A 83 1.88 -2.11 2.12
C TYR A 83 2.72 -3.11 2.93
N PRO A 84 2.94 -2.97 4.25
CA PRO A 84 3.78 -3.92 4.99
C PRO A 84 3.28 -5.38 4.91
N ILE A 85 1.97 -5.57 4.84
CA ILE A 85 1.33 -6.89 4.74
C ILE A 85 1.53 -7.48 3.34
N ALA A 86 1.35 -6.63 2.32
CA ALA A 86 1.58 -7.01 0.93
C ALA A 86 3.06 -7.35 0.69
N GLU A 87 3.99 -6.52 1.16
CA GLU A 87 5.43 -6.74 1.04
C GLU A 87 5.86 -8.02 1.75
N ALA A 88 5.40 -8.24 2.99
CA ALA A 88 5.71 -9.47 3.73
C ALA A 88 5.21 -10.72 2.98
N THR A 89 4.07 -10.62 2.29
CA THR A 89 3.51 -11.71 1.47
C THR A 89 4.33 -11.93 0.21
N ALA A 90 4.66 -10.87 -0.52
CA ALA A 90 5.52 -10.94 -1.70
C ALA A 90 6.93 -11.47 -1.38
N ARG A 91 7.49 -11.14 -0.21
CA ARG A 91 8.81 -11.64 0.21
C ARG A 91 8.81 -13.13 0.57
N ARG A 92 7.66 -13.73 0.91
CA ARG A 92 7.52 -15.20 1.04
C ARG A 92 7.53 -15.88 -0.32
N TRP A 93 6.93 -15.24 -1.33
CA TRP A 93 6.97 -15.70 -2.72
C TRP A 93 8.38 -15.60 -3.32
N ALA A 94 9.03 -14.43 -3.17
CA ALA A 94 10.41 -14.22 -3.60
C ALA A 94 11.15 -13.27 -2.63
N PRO A 95 12.26 -13.68 -1.99
CA PRO A 95 12.98 -12.83 -1.04
C PRO A 95 13.46 -11.48 -1.61
N ASP A 96 13.70 -11.43 -2.93
CA ASP A 96 14.11 -10.26 -3.69
C ASP A 96 12.97 -9.53 -4.42
N ALA A 97 11.71 -9.83 -4.08
CA ALA A 97 10.54 -9.16 -4.63
C ALA A 97 10.65 -7.64 -4.53
N ARG A 98 10.34 -6.96 -5.63
CA ARG A 98 10.39 -5.51 -5.77
C ARG A 98 9.00 -4.96 -6.01
N PHE A 99 8.63 -3.93 -5.28
CA PHE A 99 7.36 -3.24 -5.49
C PHE A 99 7.38 -2.51 -6.83
N LEU A 100 6.41 -2.81 -7.69
CA LEU A 100 6.28 -2.23 -9.03
C LEU A 100 5.15 -1.21 -9.10
N GLY A 101 4.16 -1.30 -8.20
CA GLY A 101 3.05 -0.37 -8.18
C GLY A 101 1.76 -0.91 -7.58
N ILE A 102 0.70 -0.15 -7.78
CA ILE A 102 -0.68 -0.57 -7.51
C ILE A 102 -1.40 -0.70 -8.84
N GLU A 103 -2.09 -1.81 -9.06
CA GLU A 103 -2.97 -1.98 -10.21
C GLU A 103 -4.42 -1.64 -9.87
N PRO A 104 -5.20 -1.11 -10.83
CA PRO A 104 -6.62 -0.88 -10.65
C PRO A 104 -7.38 -2.17 -10.37
N SER A 105 -8.19 -2.17 -9.31
CA SER A 105 -8.97 -3.36 -8.91
C SER A 105 -9.95 -3.79 -9.98
N SER A 106 -10.59 -2.84 -10.68
CA SER A 106 -11.53 -3.12 -11.77
C SER A 106 -10.87 -3.91 -12.91
N LYS A 107 -9.61 -3.60 -13.22
CA LYS A 107 -8.83 -4.20 -14.29
C LYS A 107 -8.37 -5.61 -13.93
N ILE A 108 -7.85 -5.80 -12.71
CA ILE A 108 -7.46 -7.13 -12.21
C ILE A 108 -8.69 -8.03 -12.04
N ALA A 109 -9.80 -7.50 -11.51
CA ALA A 109 -11.03 -8.26 -11.31
C ALA A 109 -11.59 -8.85 -12.61
N ALA A 110 -11.57 -8.06 -13.69
CA ALA A 110 -11.97 -8.55 -15.01
C ALA A 110 -11.05 -9.66 -15.51
N ALA A 111 -9.75 -9.50 -15.32
CA ALA A 111 -8.78 -10.47 -15.80
C ALA A 111 -8.79 -11.80 -15.00
N LEU A 112 -9.20 -11.76 -13.73
CA LEU A 112 -9.33 -12.93 -12.85
C LEU A 112 -10.74 -13.57 -12.86
N SER A 113 -11.61 -13.21 -13.82
CA SER A 113 -12.88 -13.91 -14.14
C SER A 113 -13.75 -14.27 -12.92
N GLY A 114 -13.94 -13.33 -11.98
CA GLY A 114 -14.84 -13.50 -10.83
C GLY A 114 -14.21 -14.09 -9.57
N GLN A 115 -12.89 -14.36 -9.55
CA GLN A 115 -12.18 -14.69 -8.31
C GLN A 115 -12.11 -13.49 -7.35
N VAL A 116 -12.17 -12.27 -7.89
CA VAL A 116 -12.14 -11.03 -7.11
C VAL A 116 -13.58 -10.65 -6.72
N THR A 117 -13.92 -10.87 -5.45
CA THR A 117 -15.26 -10.58 -4.91
C THR A 117 -15.35 -9.23 -4.20
N ARG A 118 -14.22 -8.60 -3.90
CA ARG A 118 -14.07 -7.28 -3.26
C ARG A 118 -12.95 -6.52 -3.94
N ALA A 119 -12.96 -5.19 -3.95
CA ALA A 119 -11.96 -4.43 -4.70
C ALA A 119 -10.57 -4.45 -4.04
N GLY A 120 -10.47 -4.08 -2.76
CA GLY A 120 -9.19 -4.03 -2.04
C GLY A 120 -8.10 -3.22 -2.76
N TRP A 121 -6.85 -3.42 -2.36
CA TRP A 121 -5.66 -2.89 -3.02
C TRP A 121 -4.87 -4.02 -3.67
N PHE A 122 -4.62 -3.94 -4.98
CA PHE A 122 -3.76 -4.89 -5.68
C PHE A 122 -2.33 -4.36 -5.77
N PHE A 123 -1.47 -4.88 -4.89
CA PHE A 123 -0.05 -4.60 -4.91
C PHE A 123 0.63 -5.47 -5.96
N HIS A 124 1.39 -4.83 -6.85
CA HIS A 124 2.12 -5.46 -7.93
C HIS A 124 3.59 -5.55 -7.56
N PHE A 125 4.14 -6.76 -7.58
CA PHE A 125 5.54 -7.07 -7.34
C PHE A 125 6.15 -7.83 -8.50
N GLY A 126 7.48 -7.75 -8.65
CA GLY A 126 8.22 -8.56 -9.61
C GLY A 126 9.64 -8.85 -9.15
N ARG A 127 10.40 -9.55 -9.99
CA ARG A 127 11.80 -9.92 -9.76
C ARG A 127 12.69 -9.29 -10.82
N ALA A 128 13.96 -9.08 -10.52
CA ALA A 128 14.92 -8.62 -11.53
C ALA A 128 15.28 -9.68 -12.57
N GLN A 129 15.10 -10.95 -12.21
CA GLN A 129 15.70 -12.09 -12.90
C GLN A 129 14.84 -12.55 -14.09
N ASP A 130 13.54 -12.27 -14.03
CA ASP A 130 12.56 -12.68 -15.03
C ASP A 130 11.38 -11.71 -15.11
N LYS A 131 10.40 -12.08 -15.93
CA LYS A 131 9.17 -11.34 -16.18
C LYS A 131 7.99 -11.89 -15.38
N LEU A 132 8.22 -12.68 -14.33
CA LEU A 132 7.13 -13.17 -13.49
C LEU A 132 6.73 -12.06 -12.51
N GLU A 133 5.44 -11.73 -12.52
CA GLU A 133 4.81 -10.74 -11.67
C GLU A 133 3.94 -11.44 -10.63
N TYR A 134 3.84 -10.81 -9.46
CA TYR A 134 3.08 -11.29 -8.33
C TYR A 134 2.16 -10.20 -7.82
N TYR A 135 0.88 -10.53 -7.75
CA TYR A 135 -0.18 -9.63 -7.32
C TYR A 135 -0.65 -10.07 -5.95
N VAL A 136 -0.64 -9.15 -4.99
CA VAL A 136 -1.19 -9.38 -3.65
C VAL A 136 -2.36 -8.43 -3.45
N GLN A 137 -3.54 -9.00 -3.26
CA GLN A 137 -4.72 -8.24 -2.89
C GLN A 137 -4.78 -8.08 -1.37
N ILE A 138 -4.87 -6.85 -0.90
CA ILE A 138 -5.19 -6.54 0.50
C ILE A 138 -6.62 -6.01 0.58
N VAL A 139 -7.44 -6.65 1.42
CA VAL A 139 -8.85 -6.33 1.63
C VAL A 139 -9.02 -6.06 3.12
N ASP A 140 -9.40 -4.84 3.48
CA ASP A 140 -9.57 -4.39 4.87
C ASP A 140 -8.36 -4.67 5.79
N GLY A 141 -7.16 -4.56 5.24
CA GLY A 141 -5.93 -4.82 5.98
C GLY A 141 -5.57 -6.30 6.11
N GLU A 142 -6.27 -7.20 5.41
CA GLU A 142 -5.95 -8.63 5.37
C GLU A 142 -5.61 -9.08 3.95
N VAL A 143 -4.81 -10.14 3.83
CA VAL A 143 -4.52 -10.74 2.52
C VAL A 143 -5.79 -11.43 2.02
N GLY A 144 -6.30 -11.00 0.86
CA GLY A 144 -7.45 -11.62 0.19
C GLY A 144 -7.01 -12.70 -0.79
N LEU A 145 -6.48 -12.26 -1.92
CA LEU A 145 -6.07 -13.10 -3.05
C LEU A 145 -4.61 -12.84 -3.40
N VAL A 146 -3.95 -13.88 -3.92
CA VAL A 146 -2.63 -13.79 -4.55
C VAL A 146 -2.68 -14.40 -5.95
N ALA A 147 -1.97 -13.82 -6.90
CA ALA A 147 -1.91 -14.32 -8.28
C ALA A 147 -0.53 -14.09 -8.90
N GLU A 148 -0.15 -14.95 -9.84
CA GLU A 148 1.03 -14.77 -10.68
C GLU A 148 0.62 -14.46 -12.12
N ALA A 149 1.39 -13.62 -12.80
CA ALA A 149 1.22 -13.37 -14.22
C ALA A 149 2.56 -13.15 -14.92
N GLN A 150 2.56 -13.25 -16.25
CA GLN A 150 3.74 -12.94 -17.04
C GLN A 150 3.66 -11.51 -17.56
N ALA A 151 4.65 -10.67 -17.20
CA ALA A 151 4.77 -9.32 -17.69
C ALA A 151 4.91 -9.30 -19.22
N ALA A 152 4.14 -8.45 -19.89
CA ALA A 152 4.41 -8.11 -21.29
C ALA A 152 5.72 -7.31 -21.40
N THR A 153 5.86 -6.32 -20.51
CA THR A 153 6.97 -5.37 -20.43
C THR A 153 7.48 -5.25 -19.01
N ALA A 154 8.78 -4.98 -18.83
CA ALA A 154 9.33 -4.78 -17.49
C ALA A 154 8.89 -3.41 -16.94
N SER A 155 8.28 -3.42 -15.76
CA SER A 155 7.95 -2.21 -15.01
C SER A 155 9.09 -1.80 -14.08
N PRO A 156 9.40 -0.50 -13.96
CA PRO A 156 10.42 -0.04 -13.03
C PRO A 156 9.97 -0.22 -11.58
N ALA A 157 10.91 -0.56 -10.69
CA ALA A 157 10.62 -0.67 -9.28
C ALA A 157 10.40 0.69 -8.63
N ILE A 158 9.42 0.77 -7.73
CA ILE A 158 9.09 1.94 -6.94
C ILE A 158 9.67 1.78 -5.54
N ALA A 159 10.46 2.76 -5.11
CA ALA A 159 10.87 2.85 -3.72
C ALA A 159 9.70 3.38 -2.88
N ILE A 160 9.17 2.58 -1.96
CA ILE A 160 8.01 2.97 -1.14
C ILE A 160 8.25 4.29 -0.38
N ALA A 161 9.48 4.54 0.07
CA ALA A 161 9.88 5.77 0.76
C ALA A 161 9.78 7.05 -0.11
N ALA A 162 9.67 6.91 -1.43
CA ALA A 162 9.46 8.04 -2.34
C ALA A 162 7.99 8.53 -2.36
N ILE A 163 7.05 7.71 -1.87
CA ILE A 163 5.63 8.03 -1.84
C ILE A 163 5.34 8.81 -0.56
N LYS A 164 4.94 10.07 -0.72
CA LYS A 164 4.56 10.96 0.39
C LYS A 164 3.06 11.28 0.39
N VAL A 165 2.41 11.03 -0.74
CA VAL A 165 0.96 11.16 -0.93
C VAL A 165 0.38 9.76 -0.98
N ASP A 166 -0.36 9.41 0.06
CA ASP A 166 -1.10 8.14 0.14
C ASP A 166 -2.42 8.22 -0.63
N SER A 167 -3.10 7.08 -0.79
CA SER A 167 -4.34 6.95 -1.55
C SER A 167 -5.47 7.85 -1.05
N THR A 168 -5.63 8.01 0.28
CA THR A 168 -6.61 8.94 0.85
C THR A 168 -6.35 10.38 0.41
N ARG A 169 -5.07 10.81 0.42
CA ARG A 169 -4.71 12.16 0.01
C ARG A 169 -4.85 12.36 -1.50
N ALA A 170 -4.51 11.36 -2.30
CA ALA A 170 -4.73 11.39 -3.75
C ALA A 170 -6.22 11.53 -4.10
N ARG A 171 -7.09 10.77 -3.41
CA ARG A 171 -8.55 10.89 -3.50
C ARG A 171 -9.02 12.30 -3.18
N ASP A 172 -8.55 12.87 -2.07
CA ASP A 172 -8.96 14.23 -1.66
C ASP A 172 -8.50 15.32 -2.63
N ILE A 173 -7.30 15.17 -3.22
CA ILE A 173 -6.80 16.08 -4.26
C ILE A 173 -7.74 16.04 -5.47
N TYR A 174 -8.11 14.84 -5.95
CA TYR A 174 -9.05 14.70 -7.05
C TYR A 174 -10.43 15.27 -6.70
N ALA A 175 -10.97 14.95 -5.52
CA ALA A 175 -12.24 15.46 -5.04
C ALA A 175 -12.30 17.00 -5.02
N GLY A 176 -11.18 17.66 -4.71
CA GLY A 176 -11.07 19.12 -4.66
C GLY A 176 -11.09 19.80 -6.04
N VAL A 177 -10.85 19.06 -7.13
CA VAL A 177 -10.82 19.58 -8.50
C VAL A 177 -11.93 19.01 -9.40
N ALA A 178 -12.62 17.96 -8.93
CA ALA A 178 -13.74 17.36 -9.64
C ALA A 178 -14.90 18.35 -9.79
N THR A 179 -15.43 18.47 -11.01
CA THR A 179 -16.54 19.38 -11.35
C THR A 179 -17.92 18.81 -11.05
N THR A 180 -18.01 17.51 -10.76
CA THR A 180 -19.23 16.83 -10.36
C THR A 180 -18.95 15.96 -9.13
N PRO A 181 -19.98 15.58 -8.36
CA PRO A 181 -19.81 14.70 -7.22
C PRO A 181 -19.06 13.42 -7.60
N ILE A 182 -18.11 13.02 -6.75
CA ILE A 182 -17.39 11.75 -6.88
C ILE A 182 -18.12 10.66 -6.10
N HIS A 183 -18.13 9.45 -6.64
CA HIS A 183 -18.62 8.26 -5.94
C HIS A 183 -17.44 7.34 -5.64
N ASP A 184 -17.08 7.19 -4.36
CA ASP A 184 -15.93 6.38 -3.97
C ASP A 184 -16.05 4.91 -4.44
N ALA A 185 -17.28 4.39 -4.53
CA ALA A 185 -17.60 3.07 -5.11
C ALA A 185 -17.24 2.93 -6.60
N ARG A 186 -16.89 4.02 -7.28
CA ARG A 186 -16.55 4.10 -8.70
C ARG A 186 -15.13 4.65 -8.94
N LEU A 187 -14.38 4.92 -7.86
CA LEU A 187 -12.99 5.37 -7.96
C LEU A 187 -12.03 4.17 -7.93
N ASP A 188 -11.17 4.12 -8.94
CA ASP A 188 -10.04 3.19 -8.98
C ASP A 188 -8.71 3.93 -9.00
N TYR A 189 -7.63 3.20 -8.68
CA TYR A 189 -6.32 3.80 -8.52
C TYR A 189 -5.26 2.92 -9.15
N ALA A 190 -4.33 3.55 -9.87
CA ALA A 190 -3.04 2.95 -10.16
C ALA A 190 -1.92 3.80 -9.57
N LEU A 191 -0.83 3.15 -9.17
CA LEU A 191 0.41 3.81 -8.80
C LEU A 191 1.52 3.22 -9.66
N THR A 192 2.16 4.03 -10.49
CA THR A 192 3.23 3.56 -11.39
C THR A 192 4.25 4.67 -11.65
N VAL A 193 5.36 4.36 -12.30
CA VAL A 193 6.29 5.37 -12.84
C VAL A 193 6.01 5.54 -14.32
N VAL A 194 5.79 6.79 -14.73
CA VAL A 194 5.49 7.14 -16.12
C VAL A 194 6.79 7.42 -16.87
N ASP A 195 6.87 7.01 -18.13
CA ASP A 195 8.01 7.32 -19.00
C ASP A 195 8.32 8.83 -19.00
N GLY A 196 9.60 9.15 -18.81
CA GLY A 196 10.08 10.52 -18.72
C GLY A 196 9.92 11.18 -17.34
N ARG A 197 9.34 10.50 -16.35
CA ARG A 197 9.32 10.97 -14.94
C ARG A 197 10.17 10.06 -14.06
N SER A 198 10.81 10.65 -13.06
CA SER A 198 11.57 9.93 -12.02
C SER A 198 10.75 9.66 -10.76
N THR A 199 9.56 10.24 -10.64
CA THR A 199 8.67 10.12 -9.48
C THR A 199 7.46 9.23 -9.79
N PRO A 200 6.98 8.45 -8.81
CA PRO A 200 5.74 7.69 -8.98
C PRO A 200 4.54 8.63 -9.10
N VAL A 201 3.53 8.19 -9.86
CA VAL A 201 2.32 8.95 -10.15
C VAL A 201 1.10 8.12 -9.77
N TRP A 202 0.19 8.74 -9.02
CA TRP A 202 -1.16 8.25 -8.85
C TRP A 202 -1.99 8.58 -10.09
N TYR A 203 -2.55 7.55 -10.71
CA TYR A 203 -3.66 7.68 -11.63
C TYR A 203 -4.95 7.43 -10.88
N VAL A 204 -5.84 8.41 -10.88
CA VAL A 204 -7.19 8.26 -10.32
C VAL A 204 -8.13 8.03 -11.49
N TYR A 205 -8.83 6.89 -11.48
CA TYR A 205 -9.84 6.54 -12.46
C TYR A 205 -11.21 6.80 -11.85
N ASP A 206 -12.04 7.56 -12.54
CA ASP A 206 -13.43 7.78 -12.19
C ASP A 206 -14.28 7.06 -13.23
N LEU A 207 -14.75 5.86 -12.88
CA LEU A 207 -15.44 4.98 -13.83
C LEU A 207 -16.83 5.50 -14.23
N ASP A 208 -17.33 6.56 -13.59
CA ASP A 208 -18.53 7.27 -14.06
C ASP A 208 -18.23 8.22 -15.22
N ARG A 209 -16.94 8.54 -15.42
CA ARG A 209 -16.44 9.44 -16.49
C ARG A 209 -15.74 8.71 -17.62
N GLY A 210 -15.46 7.41 -17.45
CA GLY A 210 -14.87 6.54 -18.46
C GLY A 210 -13.70 5.71 -17.94
N GLU A 211 -13.04 4.98 -18.84
CA GLU A 211 -11.93 4.08 -18.48
C GLU A 211 -10.55 4.77 -18.49
N SER A 212 -10.48 6.03 -18.94
CA SER A 212 -9.26 6.82 -18.88
C SER A 212 -9.06 7.43 -17.48
N PRO A 213 -7.81 7.65 -17.04
CA PRO A 213 -7.58 8.33 -15.77
C PRO A 213 -8.18 9.74 -15.78
N ALA A 214 -9.01 10.07 -14.78
CA ALA A 214 -9.59 11.39 -14.61
C ALA A 214 -8.57 12.39 -14.05
N ALA A 215 -7.57 11.91 -13.30
CA ALA A 215 -6.49 12.73 -12.78
C ALA A 215 -5.15 11.97 -12.68
N MET A 216 -4.07 12.74 -12.79
CA MET A 216 -2.70 12.31 -12.56
C MET A 216 -2.09 13.17 -11.45
N ILE A 217 -1.62 12.54 -10.37
CA ILE A 217 -1.10 13.25 -9.20
C ILE A 217 0.31 12.72 -8.89
N ASP A 218 1.27 13.62 -8.73
CA ASP A 218 2.62 13.25 -8.33
C ASP A 218 2.60 12.66 -6.90
N ALA A 219 2.99 11.40 -6.75
CA ALA A 219 2.87 10.69 -5.47
C ALA A 219 3.93 11.13 -4.44
N THR A 220 4.93 11.92 -4.86
CA THR A 220 5.95 12.49 -3.97
C THR A 220 5.56 13.88 -3.48
N THR A 221 4.87 14.69 -4.28
CA THR A 221 4.60 16.11 -3.96
C THR A 221 3.12 16.42 -3.75
N GLY A 222 2.22 15.64 -4.34
CA GLY A 222 0.78 15.91 -4.38
C GLY A 222 0.39 16.95 -5.43
N GLU A 223 1.31 17.33 -6.31
CA GLU A 223 1.00 18.19 -7.45
C GLU A 223 0.09 17.46 -8.43
N LEU A 224 -0.96 18.14 -8.88
CA LEU A 224 -1.81 17.68 -9.97
C LEU A 224 -1.07 17.89 -11.30
N ILE A 225 -0.69 16.78 -11.94
CA ILE A 225 0.07 16.77 -13.19
C ILE A 225 -0.87 16.97 -14.39
N GLY A 226 -2.07 16.40 -14.34
CA GLY A 226 -3.02 16.41 -15.44
C GLY A 226 -4.42 15.99 -15.01
N MET A 227 -5.41 16.40 -15.83
CA MET A 227 -6.81 16.04 -15.73
C MET A 227 -7.37 15.73 -17.11
N HIS A 228 -8.35 14.84 -17.18
CA HIS A 228 -9.04 14.46 -18.41
C HIS A 228 -10.55 14.56 -18.25
#